data_AF-A0A8X7RK38-F1
#
_entry.id   AF-A0A8X7RK38-F1
#
_cell.length_a   1.000
_cell.length_b   1.000
_cell.length_c   1.000
_cell.angle_alpha   90.00
_cell.angle_beta   90.00
_cell.angle_gamma   90.00
#
_symmetry.space_group_name_H-M   'P 1'
#
loop_
_entity.id
_entity.type
_entity.pdbx_description
1 polymer ?
#
loop_
_entity_poly.entity_id
_entity_poly.type
_entity_poly.pdbx_seq_one_letter_code
_entity_poly.pdbx_strand_id
1 'polypeptide(L)'
;MLFQCPFARLVWASSSIPYPNGGFDEGSIFTNVNFLLNLSGSQRIKEEDKRAWPWIIWNIWKRRNEVHFENKCLSAVELLHKSVQEAKEWYTTQETKVEWEKAQTPLLVVSKRKWTPPETDWVMCNVGMEFSKNNHCVGGAWVLRNNRGTVLCHSRRAFSGVKSRDDAKLKVVLWALESMRSQRQSNIIFAGEFGDLFGALQRPQAWPSFSYQCTLMEKELEGIVNWKTKVITREANRGAFFIAQSVIKYGLINSYVAKGHPPWLFELFVNESRSL
;
A
#
# COMPACT_ATOMS: atom_id res chain seq x y z
N MET A 1 -23.27 -7.73 -26.71
CA MET A 1 -23.17 -6.29 -26.34
C MET A 1 -21.73 -5.77 -26.32
N LEU A 2 -20.83 -6.33 -25.51
CA LEU A 2 -19.42 -5.89 -25.40
C LEU A 2 -18.59 -6.02 -26.69
N PHE A 3 -19.01 -6.89 -27.61
CA PHE A 3 -18.29 -7.19 -28.86
C PHE A 3 -19.13 -6.95 -30.13
N GLN A 4 -20.45 -6.83 -29.94
CA GLN A 4 -21.43 -7.08 -31.01
C GLN A 4 -22.20 -5.82 -31.43
N CYS A 5 -22.45 -4.88 -30.52
CA CYS A 5 -23.20 -3.68 -30.90
C CYS A 5 -22.37 -2.84 -31.89
N PRO A 6 -23.01 -2.04 -32.77
CA PRO A 6 -22.28 -1.27 -33.79
C PRO A 6 -21.15 -0.42 -33.21
N PHE A 7 -21.42 0.20 -32.06
CA PHE A 7 -20.42 0.97 -31.33
C PHE A 7 -19.24 0.11 -30.84
N ALA A 8 -19.51 -1.03 -30.19
CA ALA A 8 -18.45 -1.93 -29.73
C ALA A 8 -17.62 -2.47 -30.90
N ARG A 9 -18.27 -2.85 -32.01
CA ARG A 9 -17.58 -3.29 -33.23
C ARG A 9 -16.67 -2.20 -33.79
N LEU A 10 -17.12 -0.94 -33.80
CA LEU A 10 -16.32 0.21 -34.19
C LEU A 10 -15.11 0.39 -33.26
N VAL A 11 -15.30 0.34 -31.94
CA VAL A 11 -14.21 0.43 -30.96
C VAL A 11 -13.17 -0.67 -31.19
N TRP A 12 -13.59 -1.93 -31.36
CA TRP A 12 -12.66 -3.03 -31.60
C TRP A 12 -11.94 -2.88 -32.93
N ALA A 13 -12.64 -2.49 -34.00
CA ALA A 13 -12.05 -2.28 -35.32
C ALA A 13 -11.05 -1.11 -35.37
N SER A 14 -11.26 -0.09 -34.52
CA SER A 14 -10.37 1.07 -34.39
C SER A 14 -9.24 0.85 -33.37
N SER A 15 -9.23 -0.28 -32.66
CA SER A 15 -8.19 -0.60 -31.68
C SER A 15 -6.97 -1.27 -32.34
N SER A 16 -5.81 -1.20 -31.68
CA SER A 16 -4.60 -1.92 -32.09
C SER A 16 -4.68 -3.45 -31.85
N ILE A 17 -5.81 -3.96 -31.36
CA ILE A 17 -6.00 -5.38 -31.02
C ILE A 17 -6.40 -6.14 -32.29
N PRO A 18 -5.73 -7.26 -32.62
CA PRO A 18 -6.07 -8.01 -33.81
C PRO A 18 -7.46 -8.60 -33.71
N TYR A 19 -8.13 -8.63 -34.84
CA TYR A 19 -9.45 -9.25 -34.94
C TYR A 19 -9.28 -10.79 -35.03
N PRO A 20 -10.12 -11.59 -34.33
CA PRO A 20 -10.10 -13.04 -34.49
C PRO A 20 -10.42 -13.45 -35.93
N ASN A 21 -9.86 -14.58 -36.39
CA ASN A 21 -10.22 -15.16 -37.68
C ASN A 21 -11.71 -15.55 -37.66
N GLY A 22 -12.52 -14.92 -38.51
CA GLY A 22 -14.00 -15.08 -38.51
C GLY A 22 -14.75 -14.09 -37.61
N GLY A 23 -14.03 -13.21 -36.92
CA GLY A 23 -14.58 -12.19 -36.05
C GLY A 23 -14.90 -12.65 -34.63
N PHE A 24 -15.36 -11.72 -33.80
CA PHE A 24 -15.82 -12.05 -32.46
C PHE A 24 -17.09 -12.89 -32.54
N ASP A 25 -17.09 -14.00 -31.80
CA ASP A 25 -18.18 -14.96 -31.70
C ASP A 25 -19.47 -14.29 -31.19
N GLU A 26 -20.59 -14.58 -31.84
CA GLU A 26 -21.88 -13.99 -31.52
C GLU A 26 -22.59 -14.64 -30.33
N GLY A 27 -22.37 -15.94 -30.13
CA GLY A 27 -23.02 -16.74 -29.10
C GLY A 27 -22.20 -16.92 -27.82
N SER A 28 -20.89 -16.66 -27.87
CA SER A 28 -19.96 -17.00 -26.79
C SER A 28 -19.05 -15.83 -26.39
N ILE A 29 -19.43 -15.15 -25.30
CA ILE A 29 -18.55 -14.19 -24.62
C ILE A 29 -17.25 -14.87 -24.15
N PHE A 30 -17.35 -16.14 -23.74
CA PHE A 30 -16.20 -16.92 -23.29
C PHE A 30 -15.13 -17.06 -24.38
N THR A 31 -15.55 -17.40 -25.61
CA THR A 31 -14.64 -17.51 -26.77
C THR A 31 -13.90 -16.18 -27.01
N ASN A 32 -14.63 -15.07 -26.94
CA ASN A 32 -14.07 -13.73 -27.16
C ASN A 32 -13.09 -13.32 -26.06
N VAL A 33 -13.41 -13.56 -24.79
CA VAL A 33 -12.50 -13.26 -23.66
C VAL A 33 -11.29 -14.18 -23.68
N ASN A 34 -11.46 -15.46 -24.02
CA ASN A 34 -10.35 -16.41 -24.15
C ASN A 34 -9.38 -15.98 -25.26
N PHE A 35 -9.88 -15.50 -26.40
CA PHE A 35 -9.03 -14.91 -27.43
C PHE A 35 -8.19 -13.74 -26.88
N LEU A 36 -8.81 -12.81 -26.15
CA LEU A 36 -8.13 -11.65 -25.57
C LEU A 36 -7.07 -12.02 -24.53
N LEU A 37 -7.34 -13.02 -23.68
CA LEU A 37 -6.37 -13.53 -22.69
C LEU A 37 -5.12 -14.13 -23.37
N ASN A 38 -5.31 -14.76 -24.53
CA ASN A 38 -4.23 -15.36 -25.31
C ASN A 38 -3.42 -14.34 -26.14
N LEU A 39 -3.81 -13.06 -26.18
CA LEU A 39 -3.02 -11.99 -26.82
C LEU A 39 -1.67 -11.76 -26.11
N SER A 40 -1.58 -12.12 -24.82
CA SER A 40 -0.36 -12.00 -24.03
C SER A 40 0.84 -12.71 -24.69
N GLY A 41 0.60 -13.87 -25.33
CA GLY A 41 1.62 -14.67 -26.02
C GLY A 41 2.01 -14.19 -27.42
N SER A 42 1.31 -13.19 -28.00
CA SER A 42 1.58 -12.73 -29.37
C SER A 42 2.73 -11.71 -29.43
N GLN A 43 3.80 -11.98 -30.19
CA GLN A 43 4.89 -11.01 -30.36
C GLN A 43 4.56 -9.85 -31.32
N ARG A 44 3.40 -9.89 -31.99
CA ARG A 44 3.03 -8.93 -33.05
C ARG A 44 2.40 -7.63 -32.53
N ILE A 45 2.08 -7.57 -31.24
CA ILE A 45 1.35 -6.46 -30.62
C ILE A 45 2.26 -5.83 -29.57
N LYS A 46 2.29 -4.50 -29.49
CA LYS A 46 3.02 -3.82 -28.43
C LYS A 46 2.42 -4.15 -27.06
N GLU A 47 3.27 -4.25 -26.05
CA GLU A 47 2.81 -4.54 -24.68
C GLU A 47 1.78 -3.52 -24.16
N GLU A 48 1.91 -2.25 -24.53
CA GLU A 48 0.94 -1.19 -24.20
C GLU A 48 -0.47 -1.50 -24.72
N ASP A 49 -0.57 -2.01 -25.95
CA ASP A 49 -1.85 -2.35 -26.59
C ASP A 49 -2.44 -3.65 -26.02
N LYS A 50 -1.59 -4.63 -25.69
CA LYS A 50 -2.01 -5.88 -25.01
C LYS A 50 -2.61 -5.60 -23.63
N ARG A 51 -2.10 -4.58 -22.95
CA ARG A 51 -2.56 -4.16 -21.63
C ARG A 51 -3.90 -3.42 -21.67
N ALA A 52 -4.33 -2.90 -22.83
CA ALA A 52 -5.50 -2.03 -22.92
C ALA A 52 -6.85 -2.79 -23.03
N TRP A 53 -6.88 -4.05 -23.48
CA TRP A 53 -8.14 -4.74 -23.77
C TRP A 53 -9.12 -4.85 -22.59
N PRO A 54 -8.70 -5.06 -21.32
CA PRO A 54 -9.64 -5.09 -20.20
C PRO A 54 -10.31 -3.72 -19.97
N TRP A 55 -9.57 -2.63 -20.20
CA TRP A 55 -10.05 -1.26 -20.07
C TRP A 55 -11.00 -0.89 -21.22
N ILE A 56 -10.79 -1.45 -22.42
CA ILE A 56 -11.73 -1.32 -23.54
C ILE A 56 -13.07 -1.97 -23.18
N ILE A 57 -13.07 -3.20 -22.67
CA ILE A 57 -14.31 -3.86 -22.20
C ILE A 57 -14.99 -3.04 -21.11
N TRP A 58 -14.23 -2.58 -20.11
CA TRP A 58 -14.73 -1.79 -19.00
C TRP A 58 -15.35 -0.47 -19.47
N ASN A 59 -14.69 0.26 -20.36
CA ASN A 59 -15.19 1.54 -20.86
C ASN A 59 -16.37 1.36 -21.84
N ILE A 60 -16.43 0.28 -22.64
CA ILE A 60 -17.63 -0.06 -23.44
C ILE A 60 -18.83 -0.30 -22.50
N TRP A 61 -18.61 -1.02 -21.40
CA TRP A 61 -19.65 -1.26 -20.40
C TRP A 61 -20.06 0.04 -19.68
N LYS A 62 -19.11 0.86 -19.21
CA LYS A 62 -19.39 2.15 -18.55
C LYS A 62 -20.17 3.09 -19.46
N ARG A 63 -19.72 3.24 -20.71
CA ARG A 63 -20.37 4.11 -21.70
C ARG A 63 -21.84 3.73 -21.92
N ARG A 64 -22.18 2.45 -21.92
CA ARG A 64 -23.58 2.02 -22.00
C ARG A 64 -24.38 2.58 -20.82
N ASN A 65 -23.86 2.48 -19.61
CA ASN A 65 -24.53 3.00 -18.42
C ASN A 65 -24.64 4.53 -18.49
N GLU A 66 -23.57 5.22 -18.88
CA GLU A 66 -23.54 6.69 -19.03
C GLU A 66 -24.53 7.19 -20.10
N VAL A 67 -24.71 6.46 -21.21
CA VAL A 67 -25.74 6.79 -22.21
C VAL A 67 -27.15 6.64 -21.65
N HIS A 68 -27.38 5.65 -20.79
CA HIS A 68 -28.69 5.46 -20.14
C HIS A 68 -29.00 6.50 -19.06
N PHE A 69 -27.98 7.12 -18.44
CA PHE A 69 -28.17 7.99 -17.27
C PHE A 69 -27.81 9.48 -17.49
N GLU A 70 -26.90 9.82 -18.39
CA GLU A 70 -26.27 11.16 -18.45
C GLU A 70 -26.26 11.82 -19.84
N ASN A 71 -26.80 11.15 -20.88
CA ASN A 71 -26.85 11.63 -22.27
C ASN A 71 -25.49 12.13 -22.85
N LYS A 72 -24.37 11.66 -22.28
CA LYS A 72 -23.01 11.90 -22.78
C LYS A 72 -22.53 10.68 -23.54
N CYS A 73 -21.90 10.89 -24.69
CA CYS A 73 -21.46 9.81 -25.56
C CYS A 73 -20.05 10.13 -26.06
N LEU A 74 -19.03 9.48 -25.50
CA LEU A 74 -17.68 9.53 -26.05
C LEU A 74 -17.69 9.06 -27.51
N SER A 75 -16.78 9.47 -28.36
CA SER A 75 -16.54 8.79 -29.64
C SER A 75 -15.83 7.45 -29.39
N ALA A 76 -15.76 6.58 -30.42
CA ALA A 76 -14.98 5.35 -30.31
C ALA A 76 -13.49 5.65 -30.07
N VAL A 77 -12.98 6.71 -30.70
CA VAL A 77 -11.58 7.16 -30.56
C VAL A 77 -11.30 7.67 -29.15
N GLU A 78 -12.17 8.52 -28.60
CA GLU A 78 -11.99 9.03 -27.22
C GLU A 78 -12.06 7.90 -26.18
N LEU A 79 -12.93 6.92 -26.38
CA LEU A 79 -13.01 5.75 -25.52
C LEU A 79 -11.73 4.91 -25.57
N LEU A 80 -11.14 4.73 -26.75
CA LEU A 80 -9.88 4.03 -26.93
C LEU A 80 -8.73 4.77 -26.27
N HIS A 81 -8.59 6.08 -26.52
CA HIS A 81 -7.58 6.92 -25.87
C HIS A 81 -7.69 6.84 -24.34
N LYS A 82 -8.90 6.97 -23.80
CA LYS A 82 -9.17 6.82 -22.36
C LYS A 82 -8.76 5.44 -21.85
N SER A 83 -9.09 4.37 -22.58
CA SER A 83 -8.77 3.00 -22.17
C SER A 83 -7.26 2.74 -22.15
N VAL A 84 -6.53 3.25 -23.15
CA VAL A 84 -5.06 3.16 -23.21
C VAL A 84 -4.42 3.98 -22.09
N GLN A 85 -4.91 5.19 -21.84
CA GLN A 85 -4.40 6.05 -20.77
C GLN A 85 -4.64 5.43 -19.39
N GLU A 86 -5.86 4.99 -19.08
CA GLU A 86 -6.18 4.34 -17.81
C GLU A 86 -5.35 3.05 -17.60
N ALA A 87 -5.11 2.28 -18.66
CA ALA A 87 -4.21 1.12 -18.61
C ALA A 87 -2.77 1.57 -18.31
N LYS A 88 -2.24 2.55 -19.04
CA LYS A 88 -0.89 3.08 -18.83
C LYS A 88 -0.68 3.59 -17.40
N GLU A 89 -1.62 4.37 -16.86
CA GLU A 89 -1.57 4.89 -15.49
C GLU A 89 -1.57 3.75 -14.45
N TRP A 90 -2.42 2.75 -14.64
CA TRP A 90 -2.48 1.57 -13.77
C TRP A 90 -1.14 0.80 -13.76
N TYR A 91 -0.58 0.50 -14.92
CA TYR A 91 0.67 -0.24 -15.01
C TYR A 91 1.88 0.58 -14.54
N THR A 92 1.93 1.88 -14.83
CA THR A 92 2.98 2.78 -14.31
C THR A 92 2.96 2.82 -12.78
N THR A 93 1.77 2.81 -12.16
CA THR A 93 1.63 2.76 -10.69
C THR A 93 2.14 1.44 -10.11
N GLN A 94 1.92 0.32 -10.81
CA GLN A 94 2.47 -0.98 -10.39
C GLN A 94 3.98 -1.06 -10.56
N GLU A 95 4.52 -0.54 -11.67
CA GLU A 95 5.96 -0.49 -11.94
C GLU A 95 6.66 0.39 -10.91
N THR A 96 6.10 1.55 -10.56
CA THR A 96 6.61 2.43 -9.48
C THR A 96 6.63 1.71 -8.12
N LYS A 97 5.61 0.88 -7.84
CA LYS A 97 5.56 0.07 -6.62
C LYS A 97 6.65 -1.01 -6.61
N VAL A 98 6.87 -1.69 -7.73
CA VAL A 98 7.92 -2.71 -7.89
C VAL A 98 9.32 -2.08 -7.88
N GLU A 99 9.50 -0.92 -8.51
CA GLU A 99 10.75 -0.16 -8.49
C GLU A 99 11.05 0.36 -7.08
N TRP A 100 10.05 0.77 -6.31
CA TRP A 100 10.20 1.08 -4.90
C TRP A 100 10.60 -0.15 -4.08
N GLU A 101 9.93 -1.30 -4.29
CA GLU A 101 10.28 -2.58 -3.65
C GLU A 101 11.73 -3.02 -4.01
N LYS A 102 12.15 -2.83 -5.27
CA LYS A 102 13.50 -3.14 -5.76
C LYS A 102 14.55 -2.13 -5.32
N ALA A 103 14.25 -0.83 -5.28
CA ALA A 103 15.14 0.23 -4.78
C ALA A 103 15.38 0.11 -3.27
N GLN A 104 14.49 -0.57 -2.54
CA GLN A 104 14.70 -0.98 -1.15
C GLN A 104 15.52 -2.27 -1.00
N THR A 105 15.93 -2.90 -2.10
CA THR A 105 16.75 -4.12 -2.13
C THR A 105 18.19 -3.77 -2.54
N PRO A 106 19.12 -3.55 -1.60
CA PRO A 106 20.55 -3.68 -1.92
C PRO A 106 20.81 -5.12 -2.38
N LEU A 107 21.47 -5.26 -3.52
CA LEU A 107 22.29 -6.43 -3.82
C LEU A 107 23.16 -6.69 -2.59
N LEU A 108 22.98 -7.82 -1.90
CA LEU A 108 23.90 -8.51 -0.98
C LEU A 108 23.09 -9.49 -0.12
N VAL A 109 23.53 -10.75 -0.10
CA VAL A 109 23.29 -11.83 0.90
C VAL A 109 22.12 -11.58 1.87
N VAL A 110 21.12 -12.47 1.86
CA VAL A 110 20.03 -12.55 2.87
C VAL A 110 20.63 -12.87 4.25
N SER A 111 21.33 -11.92 4.83
CA SER A 111 21.43 -11.76 6.27
C SER A 111 20.03 -11.37 6.71
N LYS A 112 19.40 -12.24 7.51
CA LYS A 112 18.15 -11.95 8.22
C LYS A 112 18.31 -10.58 8.87
N ARG A 113 17.75 -9.52 8.28
CA ARG A 113 17.93 -8.15 8.79
C ARG A 113 17.31 -8.07 10.17
N LYS A 114 18.16 -8.17 11.19
CA LYS A 114 17.81 -7.94 12.59
C LYS A 114 17.53 -6.46 12.77
N TRP A 115 16.82 -6.11 13.83
CA TRP A 115 16.68 -4.74 14.25
C TRP A 115 18.06 -4.08 14.39
N THR A 116 18.20 -2.85 13.90
CA THR A 116 19.45 -2.07 13.98
C THR A 116 19.23 -0.83 14.83
N PRO A 117 20.18 -0.46 15.69
CA PRO A 117 20.01 0.69 16.57
C PRO A 117 20.05 2.01 15.78
N PRO A 118 19.36 3.05 16.28
CA PRO A 118 19.51 4.40 15.75
C PRO A 118 20.90 4.98 16.05
N GLU A 119 21.21 6.10 15.40
CA GLU A 119 22.39 6.94 15.70
C GLU A 119 22.40 7.38 17.17
N THR A 120 23.57 7.77 17.70
CA THR A 120 23.68 8.34 19.06
C THR A 120 22.75 9.56 19.20
N ASP A 121 22.14 9.70 20.38
CA ASP A 121 21.15 10.75 20.71
C ASP A 121 19.82 10.67 19.95
N TRP A 122 19.63 9.63 19.13
CA TRP A 122 18.34 9.32 18.51
C TRP A 122 17.64 8.14 19.19
N VAL A 123 16.32 8.20 19.18
CA VAL A 123 15.44 7.09 19.57
C VAL A 123 14.68 6.58 18.34
N MET A 124 14.38 5.29 18.31
CA MET A 124 13.59 4.66 17.25
C MET A 124 12.24 4.22 17.80
N CYS A 125 11.17 4.73 17.21
CA CYS A 125 9.80 4.30 17.44
C CYS A 125 9.42 3.25 16.38
N ASN A 126 9.50 1.99 16.75
CA ASN A 126 9.06 0.86 15.95
C ASN A 126 7.54 0.76 16.01
N VAL A 127 6.85 1.01 14.90
CA VAL A 127 5.38 1.01 14.78
C VAL A 127 4.93 -0.28 14.11
N GLY A 128 4.00 -1.00 14.75
CA GLY A 128 3.46 -2.28 14.31
C GLY A 128 1.94 -2.24 14.15
N MET A 129 1.43 -3.03 13.20
CA MET A 129 0.00 -3.14 12.93
C MET A 129 -0.39 -4.58 12.58
N GLU A 130 -1.54 -5.03 13.08
CA GLU A 130 -2.23 -6.24 12.66
C GLU A 130 -3.68 -5.88 12.31
N PHE A 131 -4.15 -6.27 11.12
CA PHE A 131 -5.49 -5.90 10.64
C PHE A 131 -6.37 -7.13 10.47
N SER A 132 -7.52 -7.14 11.15
CA SER A 132 -8.56 -8.14 10.95
C SER A 132 -9.68 -7.57 10.08
N LYS A 133 -9.74 -8.05 8.83
CA LYS A 133 -10.81 -7.69 7.88
C LYS A 133 -12.18 -8.14 8.39
N ASN A 134 -12.26 -9.33 8.99
CA ASN A 134 -13.52 -9.93 9.44
C ASN A 134 -14.13 -9.17 10.62
N ASN A 135 -13.29 -8.68 11.53
CA ASN A 135 -13.75 -8.00 12.74
C ASN A 135 -13.75 -6.47 12.59
N HIS A 136 -13.38 -5.95 11.41
CA HIS A 136 -13.16 -4.51 11.17
C HIS A 136 -12.32 -3.85 12.27
N CYS A 137 -11.28 -4.56 12.72
CA CYS A 137 -10.48 -4.19 13.87
C CYS A 137 -8.99 -4.19 13.54
N VAL A 138 -8.26 -3.28 14.16
CA VAL A 138 -6.82 -3.11 14.02
C VAL A 138 -6.18 -3.20 15.39
N GLY A 139 -5.17 -4.06 15.52
CA GLY A 139 -4.19 -3.95 16.58
C GLY A 139 -3.09 -3.01 16.15
N GLY A 140 -2.87 -1.93 16.89
CA GLY A 140 -1.73 -1.04 16.74
C GLY A 140 -0.78 -1.20 17.92
N ALA A 141 0.51 -1.04 17.65
CA ALA A 141 1.51 -0.96 18.69
C ALA A 141 2.65 -0.03 18.27
N TRP A 142 3.31 0.54 19.27
CA TRP A 142 4.61 1.15 19.07
C TRP A 142 5.55 0.78 20.21
N VAL A 143 6.85 0.73 19.91
CA VAL A 143 7.94 0.44 20.86
C VAL A 143 9.03 1.47 20.66
N LEU A 144 9.35 2.24 21.70
CA LEU A 144 10.39 3.26 21.67
C LEU A 144 11.70 2.69 22.23
N ARG A 145 12.77 2.77 21.45
CA ARG A 145 14.09 2.21 21.77
C ARG A 145 15.19 3.25 21.60
N ASN A 146 16.21 3.21 22.46
CA ASN A 146 17.40 4.05 22.30
C ASN A 146 18.48 3.38 21.43
N ASN A 147 19.60 4.08 21.21
CA ASN A 147 20.78 3.60 20.50
C ASN A 147 21.47 2.36 21.12
N ARG A 148 21.16 2.00 22.36
CA ARG A 148 21.65 0.77 23.03
C ARG A 148 20.69 -0.42 22.89
N GLY A 149 19.60 -0.25 22.13
CA GLY A 149 18.55 -1.26 22.00
C GLY A 149 17.64 -1.40 23.22
N THR A 150 17.82 -0.60 24.27
CA THR A 150 16.96 -0.57 25.45
C THR A 150 15.58 -0.05 25.07
N VAL A 151 14.54 -0.81 25.41
CA VAL A 151 13.15 -0.34 25.29
C VAL A 151 12.87 0.65 26.42
N LEU A 152 12.55 1.90 26.05
CA LEU A 152 12.21 2.96 26.99
C LEU A 152 10.75 2.82 27.43
N CYS A 153 9.85 2.68 26.46
CA CYS A 153 8.43 2.45 26.67
C CYS A 153 7.82 1.77 25.43
N HIS A 154 6.62 1.22 25.62
CA HIS A 154 5.82 0.69 24.53
C HIS A 154 4.33 0.98 24.78
N SER A 155 3.55 0.82 23.73
CA SER A 155 2.10 0.94 23.80
C SER A 155 1.42 -0.07 22.88
N ARG A 156 0.19 -0.41 23.26
CA ARG A 156 -0.75 -1.20 22.47
C ARG A 156 -2.08 -0.47 22.44
N ARG A 157 -2.77 -0.55 21.30
CA ARG A 157 -4.12 0.01 21.12
C ARG A 157 -4.93 -0.85 20.16
N ALA A 158 -6.23 -0.96 20.42
CA ALA A 158 -7.20 -1.49 19.46
C ALA A 158 -7.95 -0.34 18.78
N PHE A 159 -8.20 -0.48 17.48
CA PHE A 159 -9.09 0.40 16.72
C PHE A 159 -10.22 -0.43 16.13
N SER A 160 -11.46 0.02 16.29
CA SER A 160 -12.66 -0.63 15.77
C SER A 160 -13.26 0.15 14.60
N GLY A 161 -14.13 -0.51 13.82
CA GLY A 161 -14.84 0.13 12.71
C GLY A 161 -13.95 0.48 11.51
N VAL A 162 -12.77 -0.13 11.40
CA VAL A 162 -11.81 0.14 10.33
C VAL A 162 -12.10 -0.78 9.14
N LYS A 163 -12.49 -0.19 8.01
CA LYS A 163 -13.01 -0.93 6.86
C LYS A 163 -11.93 -1.34 5.85
N SER A 164 -10.83 -0.60 5.77
CA SER A 164 -9.75 -0.85 4.82
C SER A 164 -8.40 -0.93 5.51
N ARG A 165 -7.47 -1.67 4.90
CA ARG A 165 -6.10 -1.77 5.38
C ARG A 165 -5.36 -0.44 5.30
N ASP A 166 -5.69 0.41 4.33
CA ASP A 166 -5.02 1.70 4.19
C ASP A 166 -5.50 2.73 5.22
N ASP A 167 -6.78 2.72 5.58
CA ASP A 167 -7.30 3.49 6.74
C ASP A 167 -6.67 2.99 8.05
N ALA A 168 -6.50 1.67 8.18
CA ALA A 168 -5.79 1.07 9.32
C ALA A 168 -4.35 1.60 9.45
N LYS A 169 -3.59 1.60 8.34
CA LYS A 169 -2.21 2.11 8.33
C LYS A 169 -2.17 3.57 8.78
N LEU A 170 -3.01 4.42 8.19
CA LEU A 170 -3.05 5.84 8.50
C LEU A 170 -3.38 6.08 9.98
N LYS A 171 -4.42 5.42 10.52
CA LYS A 171 -4.80 5.54 11.93
C LYS A 171 -3.67 5.14 12.88
N VAL A 172 -3.00 4.02 12.60
CA VAL A 172 -1.91 3.53 13.46
C VAL A 172 -0.68 4.45 13.39
N VAL A 173 -0.32 4.94 12.19
CA VAL A 173 0.78 5.88 12.03
C VAL A 173 0.48 7.21 12.72
N LEU A 174 -0.68 7.82 12.48
CA LEU A 174 -1.07 9.08 13.13
C LEU A 174 -1.05 8.95 14.65
N TRP A 175 -1.59 7.85 15.18
CA TRP A 175 -1.55 7.59 16.61
C TRP A 175 -0.12 7.45 17.16
N ALA A 176 0.80 6.82 16.42
CA ALA A 176 2.19 6.73 16.83
C ALA A 176 2.90 8.10 16.80
N LEU A 177 2.65 8.93 15.78
CA LEU A 177 3.17 10.29 15.68
C LEU A 177 2.67 11.15 16.85
N GLU A 178 1.36 11.16 17.07
CA GLU A 178 0.67 11.84 18.18
C GLU A 178 1.22 11.40 19.54
N SER A 179 1.44 10.08 19.73
CA SER A 179 1.99 9.52 20.96
C SER A 179 3.40 10.03 21.26
N MET A 180 4.24 10.20 20.24
CA MET A 180 5.60 10.69 20.44
C MET A 180 5.64 12.21 20.66
N ARG A 181 4.78 12.95 19.96
CA ARG A 181 4.57 14.39 20.20
C ARG A 181 4.10 14.66 21.63
N SER A 182 3.08 13.94 22.11
CA SER A 182 2.54 14.12 23.47
C SER A 182 3.53 13.73 24.57
N GLN A 183 4.41 12.76 24.29
CA GLN A 183 5.53 12.37 25.17
C GLN A 183 6.76 13.29 25.03
N ARG A 184 6.67 14.37 24.24
CA ARG A 184 7.73 15.35 24.00
C ARG A 184 9.05 14.71 23.55
N GLN A 185 8.96 13.63 22.76
CA GLN A 185 10.14 13.00 22.18
C GLN A 185 10.68 13.88 21.05
N SER A 186 12.00 14.00 20.98
CA SER A 186 12.75 14.65 19.91
C SER A 186 13.81 13.67 19.38
N ASN A 187 14.42 14.00 18.24
CA ASN A 187 15.42 13.13 17.58
C ASN A 187 14.90 11.71 17.38
N ILE A 188 13.76 11.58 16.70
CA ILE A 188 13.02 10.32 16.60
C ILE A 188 13.02 9.74 15.19
N ILE A 189 13.26 8.42 15.09
CA ILE A 189 13.09 7.66 13.86
C ILE A 189 11.80 6.85 13.97
N PHE A 190 10.79 7.18 13.19
CA PHE A 190 9.60 6.35 13.03
C PHE A 190 9.90 5.21 12.06
N ALA A 191 9.87 3.98 12.54
CA ALA A 191 10.24 2.81 11.76
C ALA A 191 9.09 1.80 11.67
N GLY A 192 8.80 1.28 10.48
CA GLY A 192 7.73 0.30 10.30
C GLY A 192 7.54 -0.13 8.85
N GLU A 193 6.50 -0.92 8.61
CA GLU A 193 6.14 -1.49 7.29
C GLU A 193 5.17 -0.56 6.51
N PHE A 194 5.30 0.75 6.65
CA PHE A 194 4.39 1.78 6.08
C PHE A 194 5.03 2.53 4.91
N GLY A 195 5.55 1.80 3.93
CA GLY A 195 6.36 2.37 2.84
C GLY A 195 5.64 3.39 1.97
N ASP A 196 4.32 3.24 1.80
CA ASP A 196 3.46 4.20 1.12
C ASP A 196 3.38 5.53 1.89
N LEU A 197 2.99 5.51 3.16
CA LEU A 197 2.85 6.71 3.99
C LEU A 197 4.20 7.39 4.25
N PHE A 198 5.24 6.60 4.55
CA PHE A 198 6.58 7.13 4.81
C PHE A 198 7.24 7.66 3.55
N GLY A 199 7.02 7.01 2.41
CA GLY A 199 7.48 7.50 1.10
C GLY A 199 6.80 8.81 0.71
N ALA A 200 5.49 8.92 0.95
CA ALA A 200 4.73 10.13 0.69
C ALA A 200 5.19 11.32 1.56
N LEU A 201 5.52 11.09 2.85
CA LEU A 201 6.12 12.12 3.72
C LEU A 201 7.50 12.60 3.22
N GLN A 202 8.33 11.68 2.71
CA GLN A 202 9.67 12.02 2.24
C GLN A 202 9.67 12.73 0.89
N ARG A 203 8.74 12.38 -0.01
CA ARG A 203 8.65 12.92 -1.36
C ARG A 203 7.20 13.24 -1.75
N PRO A 204 6.55 14.27 -1.15
CA PRO A 204 5.12 14.54 -1.39
C PRO A 204 4.76 14.76 -2.86
N GLN A 205 5.64 15.40 -3.63
CA GLN A 205 5.44 15.67 -5.07
C GLN A 205 5.34 14.39 -5.92
N ALA A 206 5.97 13.30 -5.51
CA ALA A 206 5.90 12.01 -6.21
C ALA A 206 4.63 11.21 -5.85
N TRP A 207 3.88 11.65 -4.82
CA TRP A 207 2.71 10.93 -4.29
C TRP A 207 1.50 11.87 -4.12
N PRO A 208 1.02 12.54 -5.19
CA PRO A 208 -0.05 13.54 -5.08
C PRO A 208 -1.37 12.97 -4.53
N SER A 209 -1.62 11.68 -4.74
CA SER A 209 -2.79 10.95 -4.20
C SER A 209 -2.77 10.77 -2.67
N PHE A 210 -1.62 10.98 -2.03
CA PHE A 210 -1.45 10.90 -0.57
C PHE A 210 -1.43 12.27 0.11
N SER A 211 -1.72 13.36 -0.62
CA SER A 211 -1.69 14.74 -0.11
C SER A 211 -2.48 14.92 1.19
N TYR A 212 -3.71 14.42 1.25
CA TYR A 212 -4.54 14.47 2.46
C TYR A 212 -3.87 13.77 3.66
N GLN A 213 -3.32 12.57 3.44
CA GLN A 213 -2.64 11.78 4.46
C GLN A 213 -1.36 12.48 4.94
N CYS A 214 -0.59 13.08 4.03
CA CYS A 214 0.59 13.88 4.36
C CYS A 214 0.22 15.06 5.26
N THR A 215 -0.81 15.85 4.91
CA THR A 215 -1.24 16.99 5.73
C THR A 215 -1.62 16.58 7.16
N LEU A 216 -2.29 15.44 7.33
CA LEU A 216 -2.61 14.91 8.65
C LEU A 216 -1.35 14.50 9.43
N MET A 217 -0.41 13.82 8.78
CA MET A 217 0.83 13.38 9.41
C MET A 217 1.74 14.57 9.75
N GLU A 218 1.86 15.56 8.87
CA GLU A 218 2.63 16.80 9.08
C GLU A 218 2.12 17.55 10.31
N LYS A 219 0.80 17.66 10.49
CA LYS A 219 0.21 18.28 11.68
C LYS A 219 0.62 17.59 12.99
N GLU A 220 0.71 16.26 12.98
CA GLU A 220 1.20 15.51 14.15
C GLU A 220 2.72 15.65 14.36
N LEU A 221 3.46 16.01 13.32
CA LEU A 221 4.91 16.19 13.34
C LEU A 221 5.36 17.61 13.71
N GLU A 222 4.51 18.64 13.58
CA GLU A 222 4.82 20.06 13.90
C GLU A 222 5.43 20.27 15.30
N GLY A 223 5.10 19.40 16.26
CA GLY A 223 5.63 19.46 17.64
C GLY A 223 6.92 18.68 17.89
N ILE A 224 7.50 18.04 16.87
CA ILE A 224 8.68 17.17 17.00
C ILE A 224 9.87 17.83 16.30
N VAL A 225 10.87 18.22 17.09
CA VAL A 225 12.03 19.02 16.62
C VAL A 225 12.77 18.36 15.45
N ASN A 226 13.16 17.10 15.63
CA ASN A 226 13.89 16.34 14.63
C ASN A 226 13.23 14.96 14.48
N TRP A 227 12.85 14.61 13.26
CA TRP A 227 12.27 13.31 12.96
C TRP A 227 12.75 12.76 11.62
N LYS A 228 12.75 11.44 11.50
CA LYS A 228 13.00 10.70 10.27
C LYS A 228 11.99 9.56 10.16
N THR A 229 11.68 9.12 8.95
CA THR A 229 10.93 7.88 8.71
C THR A 229 11.85 6.82 8.12
N LYS A 230 11.67 5.56 8.51
CA LYS A 230 12.47 4.42 8.03
C LYS A 230 11.57 3.24 7.72
N VAL A 231 11.52 2.83 6.45
CA VAL A 231 10.84 1.59 6.08
C VAL A 231 11.72 0.42 6.48
N ILE A 232 11.14 -0.53 7.23
CA ILE A 232 11.84 -1.73 7.70
C ILE A 232 11.00 -2.97 7.42
N THR A 233 11.66 -4.13 7.36
CA THR A 233 10.96 -5.41 7.17
C THR A 233 10.26 -5.84 8.45
N ARG A 234 9.32 -6.79 8.33
CA ARG A 234 8.62 -7.36 9.48
C ARG A 234 9.58 -8.01 10.48
N GLU A 235 10.64 -8.65 9.99
CA GLU A 235 11.65 -9.32 10.80
C GLU A 235 12.42 -8.34 11.68
N ALA A 236 12.74 -7.15 11.16
CA ALA A 236 13.37 -6.07 11.92
C ALA A 236 12.38 -5.34 12.86
N ASN A 237 11.08 -5.60 12.72
CA ASN A 237 10.00 -4.93 13.47
C ASN A 237 9.19 -5.90 14.37
N ARG A 238 9.72 -7.11 14.64
CA ARG A 238 8.98 -8.19 15.30
C ARG A 238 8.37 -7.79 16.64
N GLY A 239 9.08 -7.02 17.46
CA GLY A 239 8.62 -6.59 18.76
C GLY A 239 7.29 -5.81 18.69
N ALA A 240 7.24 -4.76 17.86
CA ALA A 240 6.03 -3.99 17.66
C ALA A 240 4.93 -4.82 16.98
N PHE A 241 5.29 -5.63 15.98
CA PHE A 241 4.35 -6.51 15.29
C PHE A 241 3.67 -7.51 16.24
N PHE A 242 4.41 -8.18 17.13
CA PHE A 242 3.84 -9.12 18.09
C PHE A 242 2.88 -8.44 19.08
N ILE A 243 3.20 -7.24 19.54
CA ILE A 243 2.31 -6.47 20.43
C ILE A 243 1.01 -6.13 19.69
N ALA A 244 1.10 -5.64 18.45
CA ALA A 244 -0.07 -5.36 17.62
C ALA A 244 -0.91 -6.62 17.37
N GLN A 245 -0.25 -7.73 17.02
CA GLN A 245 -0.90 -9.02 16.80
C GLN A 245 -1.60 -9.56 18.04
N SER A 246 -1.12 -9.24 19.24
CA SER A 246 -1.76 -9.67 20.49
C SER A 246 -3.18 -9.13 20.66
N VAL A 247 -3.50 -7.98 20.06
CA VAL A 247 -4.86 -7.43 20.06
C VAL A 247 -5.81 -8.34 19.30
N ILE A 248 -5.39 -8.77 18.11
CA ILE A 248 -6.25 -9.53 17.19
C ILE A 248 -6.29 -11.02 17.56
N LYS A 249 -5.15 -11.62 17.92
CA LYS A 249 -5.06 -13.05 18.21
C LYS A 249 -5.49 -13.43 19.63
N TYR A 250 -5.23 -12.56 20.60
CA TYR A 250 -5.47 -12.85 22.02
C TYR A 250 -6.53 -11.93 22.65
N GLY A 251 -7.22 -11.11 21.85
CA GLY A 251 -8.32 -10.26 22.34
C GLY A 251 -7.89 -9.15 23.30
N LEU A 252 -6.61 -8.78 23.29
CA LEU A 252 -6.06 -7.82 24.25
C LEU A 252 -6.35 -6.37 23.83
N ILE A 253 -7.62 -5.99 23.86
CA ILE A 253 -8.16 -4.74 23.31
C ILE A 253 -7.88 -3.48 24.13
N ASN A 254 -7.53 -3.64 25.42
CA ASN A 254 -7.25 -2.52 26.30
C ASN A 254 -6.00 -1.77 25.86
N SER A 255 -6.14 -0.45 25.74
CA SER A 255 -5.07 0.45 25.36
C SER A 255 -4.25 0.85 26.59
N TYR A 256 -2.93 0.90 26.46
CA TYR A 256 -2.05 1.29 27.56
C TYR A 256 -0.71 1.82 27.05
N VAL A 257 0.01 2.55 27.89
CA VAL A 257 1.44 2.87 27.72
C VAL A 257 2.17 2.33 28.93
N ALA A 258 3.28 1.63 28.73
CA ALA A 258 4.09 1.07 29.82
C ALA A 258 5.58 1.32 29.58
N LYS A 259 6.32 1.52 30.68
CA LYS A 259 7.78 1.65 30.68
C LYS A 259 8.43 0.28 30.43
N GLY A 260 9.55 0.25 29.71
CA GLY A 260 10.25 -0.99 29.35
C GLY A 260 9.53 -1.81 28.29
N HIS A 261 10.02 -3.02 28.05
CA HIS A 261 9.37 -3.99 27.16
C HIS A 261 8.30 -4.79 27.90
N PRO A 262 7.31 -5.39 27.22
CA PRO A 262 6.37 -6.28 27.89
C PRO A 262 7.10 -7.56 28.37
N PRO A 263 6.73 -8.13 29.53
CA PRO A 263 7.44 -9.29 30.10
C PRO A 263 7.51 -10.50 29.17
N TRP A 264 6.42 -10.77 28.43
CA TRP A 264 6.33 -11.90 27.49
C TRP A 264 7.18 -11.72 26.21
N LEU A 265 7.80 -10.54 26.01
CA LEU A 265 8.80 -10.29 24.95
C LEU A 265 10.20 -10.02 25.51
N PHE A 266 10.46 -10.30 26.78
CA PHE A 266 11.79 -10.08 27.41
C PHE A 266 12.91 -10.69 26.58
N GLU A 267 12.81 -11.98 26.26
CA GLU A 267 13.84 -12.68 25.49
C GLU A 267 14.07 -12.06 24.11
N LEU A 268 13.01 -11.58 23.43
CA LEU A 268 13.16 -10.95 22.13
C LEU A 268 14.01 -9.68 22.23
N PHE A 269 13.62 -8.76 23.11
CA PHE A 269 14.27 -7.46 23.21
C PHE A 269 15.67 -7.53 23.82
N VAL A 270 15.89 -8.42 24.78
CA VAL A 270 17.20 -8.64 25.41
C VAL A 270 18.17 -9.33 24.46
N ASN A 271 17.72 -10.32 23.69
CA ASN A 271 18.59 -10.97 22.70
C ASN A 271 18.94 -10.03 21.55
N GLU A 272 17.99 -9.19 21.12
CA GLU A 272 18.29 -8.15 20.14
C GLU A 272 19.30 -7.14 20.67
N SER A 273 19.14 -6.65 21.91
CA SER A 273 20.06 -5.65 22.48
C SER A 273 21.46 -6.19 22.75
N ARG A 274 21.60 -7.45 23.18
CA ARG A 274 22.90 -8.12 23.38
C ARG A 274 23.65 -8.38 22.06
N SER A 275 22.95 -8.36 20.94
CA SER A 275 23.53 -8.63 19.62
C SER A 275 23.99 -7.37 18.86
N LEU A 276 23.94 -6.21 19.50
CA LEU A 276 24.37 -4.89 19.01
C LEU A 276 25.82 -4.61 19.43
#